data_AF-A0A1A8F915-F1
#
_entry.id   AF-A0A1A8F915-F1
#
_cell.length_a   1.000
_cell.length_b   1.000
_cell.length_c   1.000
_cell.angle_alpha   90.00
_cell.angle_beta   90.00
_cell.angle_gamma   90.00
#
_symmetry.space_group_name_H-M   'P 1'
#
loop_
_entity.id
_entity.type
_entity.pdbx_description
1 polymer ?
#
loop_
_entity_poly.entity_id
_entity_poly.type
_entity_poly.pdbx_seq_one_letter_code
_entity_poly.pdbx_strand_id
1 'polypeptide(L)' 'CINTPGGYRCSCPAGYNVTTDGRSCKDIDECATRQNNCTKDQMCINTY' A
#
# COMPACT_ATOMS: atom_id res chain seq x y z
N CYS A 1 2.74 1.46 14.10
CA CYS A 1 4.03 2.06 13.69
C CYS A 1 5.12 1.58 14.62
N ILE A 2 6.32 1.30 14.08
CA ILE A 2 7.42 0.66 14.80
C ILE A 2 8.48 1.74 15.07
N ASN A 3 8.83 1.95 16.33
CA ASN A 3 9.87 2.91 16.68
C ASN A 3 11.25 2.30 16.40
N THR A 4 12.05 2.95 15.54
CA THR A 4 13.38 2.49 15.15
C THR A 4 14.45 3.46 15.68
N PRO A 5 15.69 3.03 15.93
CA PRO A 5 16.75 3.96 16.32
C PRO A 5 16.98 4.96 15.17
N GLY A 6 16.62 6.24 15.39
CA GLY A 6 16.68 7.30 14.36
C GLY A 6 15.31 7.82 13.87
N GLY A 7 14.19 7.27 14.35
CA GLY A 7 12.83 7.73 14.02
C GLY A 7 11.78 6.63 14.11
N TYR A 8 10.52 6.92 13.82
CA TYR A 8 9.47 5.90 13.75
C TYR A 8 9.24 5.49 12.30
N ARG A 9 9.16 4.19 12.02
CA ARG A 9 8.72 3.66 10.73
C ARG A 9 7.33 3.07 10.90
N CYS A 10 6.31 3.71 10.35
CA CYS A 10 5.02 3.06 10.21
C CYS A 10 5.18 1.87 9.24
N SER A 11 4.71 0.69 9.64
CA SER A 11 4.56 -0.43 8.73
C SER A 11 3.07 -0.54 8.51
N CYS A 12 2.64 -0.37 7.28
CA CYS A 12 1.25 -0.57 6.91
C CYS A 12 1.03 -2.05 6.57
N PRO A 13 -0.22 -2.54 6.60
CA PRO A 13 -0.55 -3.87 6.10
C PRO A 13 -0.09 -4.04 4.64
N ALA A 14 0.00 -5.29 4.18
CA ALA A 14 0.15 -5.53 2.75
C ALA A 14 -1.00 -4.84 1.99
N GLY A 15 -0.68 -4.22 0.84
CA GLY A 15 -1.59 -3.38 0.07
C GLY A 15 -1.66 -1.91 0.51
N TYR A 16 -1.02 -1.52 1.63
CA TYR A 16 -0.93 -0.12 2.04
C TYR A 16 0.50 0.43 1.99
N ASN A 17 0.64 1.68 1.55
CA ASN A 17 1.89 2.44 1.59
C ASN A 17 1.83 3.52 2.66
N VAL A 18 2.96 3.77 3.31
CA VAL A 18 3.08 4.88 4.26
C VAL A 18 3.03 6.18 3.47
N THR A 19 2.18 7.12 3.89
CA THR A 19 2.15 8.45 3.28
C THR A 19 3.50 9.16 3.45
N THR A 20 3.75 10.18 2.64
CA THR A 20 4.94 11.04 2.75
C THR A 20 5.12 11.63 4.16
N ASP A 21 4.03 11.80 4.91
CA ASP A 21 4.03 12.27 6.29
C ASP A 21 4.52 11.22 7.31
N GLY A 22 4.73 9.97 6.88
CA GLY A 22 5.24 8.89 7.73
C GLY A 22 4.24 8.37 8.76
N ARG A 23 3.02 8.93 8.83
CA ARG A 23 2.05 8.72 9.92
C ARG A 23 0.79 7.98 9.53
N SER A 24 0.41 8.03 8.25
CA SER A 24 -0.82 7.45 7.75
C SER A 24 -0.52 6.36 6.74
N CYS A 25 -1.43 5.39 6.63
CA CYS A 25 -1.39 4.38 5.59
C CYS A 25 -2.33 4.81 4.49
N LYS A 26 -1.78 5.00 3.28
CA LYS A 26 -2.54 5.20 2.06
C LYS A 26 -2.62 3.87 1.33
N ASP A 27 -3.83 3.46 1.02
CA ASP A 27 -4.17 2.30 0.22
C ASP A 27 -3.42 2.34 -1.14
N ILE A 28 -2.79 1.23 -1.51
CA ILE A 28 -2.12 1.05 -2.79
C ILE A 28 -3.15 0.46 -3.73
N ASP A 29 -3.69 1.31 -4.60
CA ASP A 29 -4.62 0.84 -5.61
C ASP A 29 -3.90 -0.13 -6.58
N GLU A 30 -4.10 -1.44 -6.38
CA GLU A 30 -3.49 -2.49 -7.18
C GLU A 30 -3.95 -2.41 -8.65
N CYS A 31 -5.13 -1.83 -8.88
CA CYS A 31 -5.66 -1.57 -10.21
C CYS A 31 -4.98 -0.40 -10.89
N ALA A 32 -4.67 0.66 -10.13
CA ALA A 32 -3.94 1.82 -10.65
C ALA A 32 -2.46 1.51 -10.91
N THR A 33 -1.86 0.63 -10.11
CA THR A 33 -0.43 0.27 -10.24
C THR A 33 -0.13 -0.67 -11.41
N ARG A 34 -1.14 -1.22 -12.10
CA ARG A 34 -1.00 -2.20 -13.20
C ARG A 34 -0.13 -3.41 -12.83
N GLN A 35 0.04 -3.64 -11.53
CA GLN A 35 0.86 -4.71 -10.97
C GLN A 35 0.04 -5.98 -10.71
N ASN A 36 -1.28 -5.81 -10.73
CA ASN A 36 -2.27 -6.83 -10.89
C ASN A 36 -2.04 -7.60 -12.21
N ASN A 37 -1.54 -8.84 -12.09
CA ASN A 37 -1.48 -9.86 -13.14
C ASN A 37 -2.91 -10.32 -13.58
N CYS A 38 -3.87 -9.40 -13.59
CA CYS A 38 -5.22 -9.67 -14.03
C CYS A 38 -5.20 -9.86 -15.55
N THR A 39 -5.63 -11.04 -16.00
CA THR A 39 -5.93 -11.28 -17.41
C THR A 39 -7.01 -10.30 -17.88
N LYS A 40 -7.06 -9.95 -19.18
CA LYS A 40 -7.97 -8.93 -19.73
C LYS A 40 -9.46 -9.10 -19.39
N ASP A 41 -9.87 -10.29 -18.97
CA ASP A 41 -11.24 -10.64 -18.55
C ASP A 41 -11.47 -10.64 -17.03
N GLN A 42 -10.46 -10.30 -16.22
CA GLN A 42 -10.59 -10.15 -14.78
C GLN A 42 -10.82 -8.68 -14.42
N MET A 43 -11.95 -8.39 -13.76
CA MET A 43 -12.17 -7.09 -13.14
C MET A 43 -11.19 -6.94 -11.99
N CYS A 44 -10.27 -5.99 -12.12
CA CYS A 44 -9.48 -5.59 -10.98
C CYS A 44 -10.40 -4.86 -9.98
N ILE A 45 -10.34 -5.30 -8.74
CA ILE A 45 -10.94 -4.62 -7.60
C ILE A 45 -9.80 -4.16 -6.70
N ASN A 46 -9.85 -2.91 -6.25
CA ASN A 46 -8.92 -2.41 -5.24
C ASN A 46 -9.20 -3.18 -3.94
N THR A 47 -8.19 -3.88 -3.44
CA THR A 47 -8.29 -4.67 -2.22
C THR A 47 -7.12 -4.39 -1.30
N TYR A 48 -7.29 -3.37 -0.46
CA TYR A 48 -6.60 -3.11 0.82
C TYR A 48 -5.09 -3.31 0.86
#